data_AF-A0A955NJ70-F1
#
_entry.id   AF-A0A955NJ70-F1
#
_cell.length_a   1.000
_cell.length_b   1.000
_cell.length_c   1.000
_cell.angle_alpha   90.00
_cell.angle_beta   90.00
_cell.angle_gamma   90.00
#
_symmetry.space_group_name_H-M   'P 1'
#
loop_
_entity.id
_entity.type
_entity.pdbx_description
1 polymer ?
#
loop_
_entity_poly.entity_id
_entity_poly.type
_entity_poly.pdbx_seq_one_letter_code
_entity_poly.pdbx_strand_id
1 'polypeptide(L)'
;AIHTIWRHWMHGIWWQNDPDCLMVGRKGSSPERELFRTAFEGRYATEPPYGLSEEEAGFWTRLVWLTGGITLFSHDLSCLDSDRMKMLESVFPLNEVPVAVLDWYVAPDLVLFKSVSDTRLIGLFNLGDQTLLPEIPSHKFGLESFCGKEKLSGDVLELSGDSFQFPNLPPHSGRVWIRSDKG
;
A
#
# COMPACT_ATOMS: atom_id res chain seq x y z
N ALA A 1 5.18 26.47 19.36
CA ALA A 1 5.18 25.01 19.14
C ALA A 1 3.89 24.46 19.74
N ILE A 2 2.96 23.99 18.91
CA ILE A 2 1.77 23.31 19.42
C ILE A 2 2.22 21.88 19.72
N HIS A 3 2.26 21.52 21.00
CA HIS A 3 2.47 20.16 21.46
C HIS A 3 1.17 19.37 21.23
N THR A 4 0.85 19.09 19.97
CA THR A 4 -0.25 18.21 19.60
C THR A 4 0.28 16.79 19.57
N ILE A 5 -0.06 16.03 20.60
CA ILE A 5 0.02 14.57 20.53
C ILE A 5 -1.16 14.15 19.63
N TRP A 6 -0.88 13.52 18.49
CA TRP A 6 -1.89 13.06 17.53
C TRP A 6 -2.43 11.69 17.93
N ARG A 7 -3.75 11.48 17.81
CA ARG A 7 -4.35 10.14 17.92
C ARG A 7 -4.19 9.43 16.59
N HIS A 8 -3.73 8.17 16.64
CA HIS A 8 -3.47 7.40 15.43
C HIS A 8 -4.75 6.92 14.78
N TRP A 9 -4.80 7.00 13.47
CA TRP A 9 -6.06 7.08 12.75
C TRP A 9 -6.71 5.70 12.53
N MET A 10 -5.97 4.59 12.57
CA MET A 10 -6.54 3.24 12.36
C MET A 10 -7.49 2.82 13.49
N HIS A 11 -7.29 3.35 14.69
CA HIS A 11 -8.10 2.98 15.86
C HIS A 11 -8.46 4.16 16.76
N GLY A 12 -8.00 5.39 16.47
CA GLY A 12 -8.29 6.59 17.26
C GLY A 12 -7.63 6.61 18.64
N ILE A 13 -6.55 5.85 18.84
CA ILE A 13 -5.84 5.66 20.13
C ILE A 13 -4.41 6.18 19.99
N TRP A 14 -3.72 6.38 21.12
CA TRP A 14 -2.39 6.98 21.23
C TRP A 14 -1.21 6.14 20.73
N TRP A 15 -1.42 4.90 20.27
CA TRP A 15 -0.35 4.02 19.81
C TRP A 15 -0.35 3.94 18.29
N GLN A 16 0.82 3.80 17.67
CA GLN A 16 0.90 3.64 16.22
C GLN A 16 1.02 2.16 15.90
N ASN A 17 0.27 1.70 14.90
CA ASN A 17 0.53 0.40 14.33
C ASN A 17 1.93 0.42 13.71
N ASP A 18 2.78 -0.48 14.15
CA ASP A 18 4.11 -0.70 13.60
C ASP A 18 4.01 -1.85 12.60
N PRO A 19 3.92 -1.58 11.28
CA PRO A 19 3.93 -2.61 10.26
C PRO A 19 5.34 -3.17 10.05
N ASP A 20 6.30 -2.88 10.92
CA ASP A 20 7.73 -3.11 10.72
C ASP A 20 8.31 -2.15 9.66
N CYS A 21 9.62 -2.24 9.43
CA CYS A 21 10.31 -1.32 8.52
C CYS A 21 9.78 -1.43 7.07
N LEU A 22 9.65 -0.29 6.39
CA LEU A 22 9.36 -0.25 4.97
C LEU A 22 10.57 -0.78 4.19
N MET A 23 10.32 -1.85 3.42
CA MET A 23 11.31 -2.53 2.60
C MET A 23 10.86 -2.48 1.14
N VAL A 24 11.66 -1.88 0.26
CA VAL A 24 11.33 -1.77 -1.18
C VAL A 24 12.48 -2.18 -2.09
N GLY A 25 13.59 -2.65 -1.52
CA GLY A 25 14.76 -3.08 -2.27
C GLY A 25 14.50 -4.37 -3.04
N ARG A 26 15.07 -4.44 -4.24
CA ARG A 26 15.12 -5.66 -5.08
C ARG A 26 16.19 -6.66 -4.63
N LYS A 27 17.04 -6.20 -3.71
CA LYS A 27 18.21 -6.89 -3.15
C LYS A 27 18.52 -6.25 -1.80
N GLY A 28 18.88 -7.07 -0.82
CA GLY A 28 19.51 -6.60 0.41
C GLY A 28 20.92 -6.05 0.16
N SER A 29 21.49 -5.42 1.17
CA SER A 29 22.89 -5.01 1.19
C SER A 29 23.85 -6.22 1.20
N SER A 30 25.13 -5.98 0.95
CA SER A 30 26.15 -7.04 1.06
C SER A 30 26.23 -7.65 2.48
N PRO A 31 26.18 -6.86 3.57
CA PRO A 31 26.12 -7.42 4.92
C PRO A 31 24.88 -8.29 5.18
N GLU A 32 23.70 -7.87 4.73
CA GLU A 32 22.47 -8.65 4.90
C GLU A 32 22.56 -9.98 4.16
N ARG A 33 23.06 -10.00 2.92
CA ARG A 33 23.30 -11.25 2.19
C ARG A 33 24.22 -12.21 2.92
N GLU A 34 25.32 -11.68 3.46
CA GLU A 34 26.29 -12.49 4.17
C GLU A 34 25.70 -13.07 5.47
N LEU A 35 24.90 -12.26 6.17
CA LEU A 35 24.12 -12.73 7.32
C LEU A 35 23.15 -13.83 6.90
N PHE A 36 22.38 -13.65 5.82
CA PHE A 36 21.43 -14.65 5.35
C PHE A 36 22.12 -15.98 4.97
N ARG A 37 23.25 -15.89 4.26
CA ARG A 37 24.06 -17.03 3.84
C ARG A 37 24.59 -17.82 5.03
N THR A 38 25.09 -17.15 6.06
CA THR A 38 25.75 -17.78 7.21
C THR A 38 24.76 -18.23 8.28
N ALA A 39 23.75 -17.43 8.59
CA ALA A 39 22.78 -17.71 9.65
C ALA A 39 21.67 -18.67 9.24
N PHE A 40 21.37 -18.78 7.95
CA PHE A 40 20.27 -19.61 7.45
C PHE A 40 20.70 -20.69 6.43
N GLU A 41 21.98 -21.08 6.42
CA GLU A 41 22.50 -22.19 5.60
C GLU A 41 22.19 -22.05 4.09
N GLY A 42 22.04 -20.82 3.59
CA GLY A 42 21.64 -20.57 2.19
C GLY A 42 20.19 -20.96 1.85
N ARG A 43 19.33 -21.25 2.85
CA ARG A 43 17.91 -21.58 2.64
C ARG A 43 17.08 -20.41 2.11
N TYR A 44 17.57 -19.18 2.25
CA TYR A 44 16.90 -17.97 1.77
C TYR A 44 17.73 -17.29 0.68
N ALA A 45 17.12 -17.27 -0.51
CA ALA A 45 17.44 -16.51 -1.72
C ALA A 45 18.93 -16.31 -2.06
N THR A 46 19.50 -17.31 -2.72
CA THR A 46 20.90 -17.32 -3.19
C THR A 46 21.11 -16.64 -4.55
N GLU A 47 20.05 -16.34 -5.30
CA GLU A 47 20.14 -15.77 -6.65
C GLU A 47 19.36 -14.45 -6.79
N PRO A 48 19.94 -13.40 -7.39
CA PRO A 48 19.23 -12.18 -7.73
C PRO A 48 18.17 -12.37 -8.84
N PRO A 49 17.04 -11.64 -8.79
CA PRO A 49 16.66 -10.71 -7.73
C PRO A 49 16.18 -11.46 -6.48
N TYR A 50 16.71 -11.08 -5.32
CA TYR A 50 16.26 -11.54 -4.00
C TYR A 50 15.65 -10.33 -3.28
N GLY A 51 14.33 -10.24 -3.25
CA GLY A 51 13.65 -9.07 -2.72
C GLY A 51 12.27 -8.95 -3.34
N LEU A 52 11.60 -7.84 -3.07
CA LEU A 52 10.25 -7.63 -3.55
C LEU A 52 10.26 -7.33 -5.05
N SER A 53 9.34 -7.96 -5.77
CA SER A 53 8.98 -7.56 -7.14
C SER A 53 8.46 -6.13 -7.19
N GLU A 54 8.22 -5.59 -8.39
CA GLU A 54 7.61 -4.27 -8.54
C GLU A 54 6.24 -4.19 -7.86
N GLU A 55 5.41 -5.21 -8.08
CA GLU A 55 4.07 -5.25 -7.52
C GLU A 55 4.09 -5.44 -6.01
N GLU A 56 4.93 -6.31 -5.46
CA GLU A 56 5.00 -6.53 -4.00
C GLU A 56 5.53 -5.30 -3.25
N ALA A 57 6.57 -4.63 -3.74
CA ALA A 57 7.06 -3.43 -3.09
C ALA A 57 6.11 -2.24 -3.28
N GLY A 58 5.42 -2.16 -4.42
CA GLY A 58 4.33 -1.21 -4.62
C GLY A 58 3.13 -1.49 -3.72
N PHE A 59 2.77 -2.76 -3.52
CA PHE A 59 1.75 -3.22 -2.58
C PHE A 59 2.12 -2.79 -1.16
N TRP A 60 3.33 -3.15 -0.71
CA TRP A 60 3.78 -2.87 0.65
C TRP A 60 3.80 -1.38 0.96
N THR A 61 4.39 -0.60 0.05
CA THR A 61 4.45 0.85 0.13
C THR A 61 3.07 1.48 0.25
N ARG A 62 2.13 1.06 -0.61
CA ARG A 62 0.76 1.57 -0.59
C ARG A 62 0.02 1.16 0.66
N LEU A 63 0.17 -0.08 1.12
CA LEU A 63 -0.52 -0.57 2.30
C LEU A 63 -0.05 0.17 3.54
N VAL A 64 1.26 0.24 3.78
CA VAL A 64 1.84 0.95 4.94
C VAL A 64 1.47 2.42 4.94
N TRP A 65 1.55 3.09 3.78
CA TRP A 65 1.10 4.48 3.65
C TRP A 65 -0.39 4.60 3.93
N LEU A 66 -1.19 3.74 3.28
CA LEU A 66 -2.64 3.77 3.39
C LEU A 66 -3.08 3.55 4.81
N THR A 67 -2.45 2.62 5.56
CA THR A 67 -2.63 2.24 6.99
C THR A 67 -1.90 3.16 7.97
N GLY A 68 -1.10 4.10 7.46
CA GLY A 68 -0.40 5.16 8.19
C GLY A 68 0.41 4.62 9.35
N GLY A 69 1.00 3.46 9.10
CA GLY A 69 2.00 2.88 9.96
C GLY A 69 3.23 3.78 10.05
N ILE A 70 4.12 3.47 10.98
CA ILE A 70 5.39 4.20 11.08
C ILE A 70 6.18 3.93 9.81
N THR A 71 6.56 4.99 9.09
CA THR A 71 7.45 4.84 7.94
C THR A 71 8.91 4.94 8.39
N LEU A 72 9.44 3.82 8.89
CA LEU A 72 10.89 3.64 9.11
C LEU A 72 11.47 2.86 7.93
N PHE A 73 12.70 3.17 7.53
CA PHE A 73 13.37 2.46 6.43
C PHE A 73 14.63 1.82 6.97
N SER A 74 14.80 0.53 6.69
CA SER A 74 15.99 -0.24 7.10
C SER A 74 17.02 -0.38 5.98
N HIS A 75 16.79 0.24 4.82
CA HIS A 75 17.66 0.07 3.65
C HIS A 75 18.85 1.04 3.66
N ASP A 76 19.99 0.57 3.15
CA ASP A 76 21.06 1.44 2.69
C ASP A 76 20.59 2.20 1.44
N LEU A 77 20.22 3.47 1.62
CA LEU A 77 19.70 4.33 0.56
C LEU A 77 20.67 4.49 -0.61
N SER A 78 21.99 4.33 -0.40
CA SER A 78 22.98 4.42 -1.47
C SER A 78 22.91 3.24 -2.45
N CYS A 79 22.33 2.12 -2.01
CA CYS A 79 22.16 0.91 -2.80
C CYS A 79 20.78 0.81 -3.48
N LEU A 80 19.92 1.81 -3.29
CA LEU A 80 18.53 1.79 -3.76
C LEU A 80 18.43 2.34 -5.19
N ASP A 81 17.73 1.61 -6.05
CA ASP A 81 17.47 2.06 -7.41
C ASP A 81 16.61 3.34 -7.42
N SER A 82 16.82 4.21 -8.43
CA SER A 82 16.21 5.55 -8.46
C SER A 82 14.68 5.55 -8.43
N ASP A 83 14.05 4.51 -8.99
CA ASP A 83 12.60 4.36 -8.99
C ASP A 83 12.05 3.90 -7.64
N ARG A 84 12.79 3.03 -6.94
CA ARG A 84 12.51 2.68 -5.54
C ARG A 84 12.70 3.87 -4.60
N MET A 85 13.71 4.71 -4.84
CA MET A 85 13.88 5.95 -4.07
C MET A 85 12.68 6.88 -4.24
N LYS A 86 12.20 7.09 -5.48
CA LYS A 86 10.98 7.87 -5.74
C LYS A 86 9.74 7.28 -5.06
N MET A 87 9.63 5.96 -5.04
CA MET A 87 8.56 5.26 -4.32
C MET A 87 8.60 5.58 -2.82
N LEU A 88 9.78 5.55 -2.19
CA LEU A 88 9.96 5.94 -0.79
C LEU A 88 9.56 7.40 -0.55
N GLU A 89 10.08 8.33 -1.36
CA GLU A 89 9.80 9.76 -1.25
C GLU A 89 8.30 10.06 -1.30
N SER A 90 7.54 9.32 -2.12
CA SER A 90 6.10 9.53 -2.28
C SER A 90 5.25 9.23 -1.04
N VAL A 91 5.78 8.44 -0.08
CA VAL A 91 5.05 8.00 1.13
C VAL A 91 5.46 8.70 2.41
N PHE A 92 6.45 9.60 2.38
CA PHE A 92 6.82 10.40 3.54
C PHE A 92 5.73 11.38 3.98
N PRO A 93 4.94 12.02 3.08
CA PRO A 93 3.71 12.65 3.49
C PRO A 93 2.76 11.58 4.03
N LEU A 94 2.65 11.48 5.35
CA LEU A 94 1.83 10.48 6.01
C LEU A 94 0.36 10.63 5.59
N ASN A 95 -0.33 9.50 5.46
CA ASN A 95 -1.78 9.54 5.38
C ASN A 95 -2.36 9.94 6.74
N GLU A 96 -3.05 11.08 6.78
CA GLU A 96 -3.74 11.59 7.97
C GLU A 96 -5.24 11.21 7.98
N VAL A 97 -5.72 10.57 6.92
CA VAL A 97 -7.14 10.21 6.76
C VAL A 97 -7.38 8.81 7.33
N PRO A 98 -8.26 8.66 8.33
CA PRO A 98 -8.62 7.35 8.85
C PRO A 98 -9.23 6.45 7.78
N VAL A 99 -8.70 5.23 7.63
CA VAL A 99 -9.29 4.19 6.78
C VAL A 99 -9.71 2.97 7.58
N ALA A 100 -10.72 2.28 7.06
CA ALA A 100 -11.20 1.01 7.59
C ALA A 100 -11.22 -0.02 6.48
N VAL A 101 -11.03 -1.28 6.88
CA VAL A 101 -11.39 -2.41 6.03
C VAL A 101 -12.88 -2.33 5.72
N LEU A 102 -13.22 -2.40 4.44
CA LEU A 102 -14.60 -2.42 3.98
C LEU A 102 -15.15 -3.85 3.92
N ASP A 103 -14.40 -4.76 3.29
CA ASP A 103 -14.87 -6.14 3.08
C ASP A 103 -13.69 -7.08 2.81
N TRP A 104 -13.75 -8.29 3.37
CA TRP A 104 -12.80 -9.40 3.15
C TRP A 104 -13.44 -10.56 2.36
N TYR A 105 -14.75 -10.49 2.10
CA TYR A 105 -15.53 -11.61 1.58
C TYR A 105 -16.05 -11.40 0.16
N VAL A 106 -15.73 -10.27 -0.49
CA VAL A 106 -16.01 -10.08 -1.93
C VAL A 106 -15.27 -11.14 -2.74
N ALA A 107 -14.00 -11.36 -2.40
CA ALA A 107 -13.18 -12.46 -2.87
C ALA A 107 -12.18 -12.79 -1.77
N PRO A 108 -11.83 -14.08 -1.55
CA PRO A 108 -10.96 -14.49 -0.45
C PRO A 108 -9.58 -13.82 -0.49
N ASP A 109 -9.13 -13.48 -1.69
CA ASP A 109 -7.82 -12.89 -1.95
C ASP A 109 -7.88 -11.37 -2.15
N LEU A 110 -9.03 -10.72 -1.96
CA LEU A 110 -9.17 -9.28 -2.15
C LEU A 110 -9.50 -8.58 -0.83
N VAL A 111 -8.64 -7.65 -0.44
CA VAL A 111 -8.89 -6.76 0.71
C VAL A 111 -9.21 -5.37 0.22
N LEU A 112 -10.34 -4.83 0.71
CA LEU A 112 -10.82 -3.49 0.39
C LEU A 112 -10.66 -2.58 1.60
N PHE A 113 -10.16 -1.38 1.37
CA PHE A 113 -10.09 -0.30 2.33
C PHE A 113 -10.81 0.94 1.82
N LYS A 114 -11.43 1.70 2.72
CA LYS A 114 -11.94 3.04 2.42
C LYS A 114 -11.72 4.01 3.56
N SER A 115 -11.65 5.31 3.27
CA SER A 115 -11.69 6.30 4.35
C SER A 115 -13.03 6.27 5.10
N VAL A 116 -12.98 6.47 6.41
CA VAL A 116 -14.13 6.28 7.31
C VAL A 116 -15.17 7.39 7.14
N SER A 117 -14.74 8.65 6.97
CA SER A 117 -15.62 9.82 7.04
C SER A 117 -16.26 10.24 5.72
N ASP A 118 -15.57 10.09 4.58
CA ASP A 118 -15.92 10.78 3.33
C ASP A 118 -15.61 10.00 2.04
N THR A 119 -15.15 8.75 2.16
CA THR A 119 -14.67 7.92 1.04
C THR A 119 -13.74 8.70 0.09
N ARG A 120 -12.87 9.55 0.66
CA ARG A 120 -11.76 10.21 -0.03
C ARG A 120 -10.69 9.23 -0.50
N LEU A 121 -10.54 8.11 0.19
CA LEU A 121 -9.58 7.07 -0.17
C LEU A 121 -10.31 5.77 -0.48
N ILE A 122 -9.88 5.09 -1.54
CA ILE A 122 -10.25 3.71 -1.86
C ILE A 122 -8.96 2.94 -2.12
N GLY A 123 -8.75 1.83 -1.41
CA GLY A 123 -7.60 0.95 -1.58
C GLY A 123 -8.05 -0.49 -1.84
N LEU A 124 -7.49 -1.11 -2.86
CA LEU A 124 -7.72 -2.52 -3.18
C LEU A 124 -6.39 -3.26 -3.22
N PHE A 125 -6.35 -4.45 -2.61
CA PHE A 125 -5.14 -5.26 -2.45
C PHE A 125 -5.43 -6.71 -2.79
N ASN A 126 -4.75 -7.24 -3.80
CA ASN A 126 -4.79 -8.64 -4.19
C ASN A 126 -3.73 -9.42 -3.42
N LEU A 127 -4.16 -10.29 -2.53
CA LEU A 127 -3.32 -11.19 -1.73
C LEU A 127 -2.97 -12.49 -2.46
N GLY A 128 -3.67 -12.80 -3.55
CA GLY A 128 -3.58 -14.08 -4.24
C GLY A 128 -2.55 -14.11 -5.36
N ASP A 129 -2.36 -15.32 -5.89
CA ASP A 129 -1.40 -15.64 -6.95
C ASP A 129 -1.97 -15.42 -8.37
N GLN A 130 -3.20 -14.93 -8.48
CA GLN A 130 -3.90 -14.76 -9.77
C GLN A 130 -4.30 -13.31 -9.96
N THR A 131 -4.32 -12.84 -11.21
CA THR A 131 -4.84 -11.51 -11.54
C THR A 131 -6.34 -11.43 -11.25
N LEU A 132 -6.75 -10.39 -10.53
CA LEU A 132 -8.16 -10.10 -10.25
C LEU A 132 -8.69 -9.00 -11.18
N LEU A 133 -9.99 -9.07 -11.49
CA LEU A 133 -10.77 -8.05 -12.18
C LEU A 133 -11.89 -7.60 -11.23
N PRO A 134 -11.62 -6.69 -10.29
CA PRO A 134 -12.55 -6.41 -9.21
C PRO A 134 -13.77 -5.64 -9.73
N GLU A 135 -14.93 -6.26 -9.57
CA GLU A 135 -16.23 -5.63 -9.73
C GLU A 135 -16.89 -5.55 -8.35
N ILE A 136 -17.12 -4.34 -7.86
CA ILE A 136 -17.62 -4.12 -6.49
C ILE A 136 -18.86 -3.23 -6.54
N PRO A 137 -19.98 -3.64 -5.94
CA PRO A 137 -21.18 -2.81 -5.92
C PRO A 137 -20.92 -1.43 -5.29
N SER A 138 -21.36 -0.36 -5.95
CA SER A 138 -21.07 1.02 -5.55
C SER A 138 -21.63 1.37 -4.16
N HIS A 139 -22.76 0.76 -3.79
CA HIS A 139 -23.37 0.91 -2.48
C HIS A 139 -22.46 0.47 -1.31
N LYS A 140 -21.49 -0.44 -1.53
CA LYS A 140 -20.50 -0.81 -0.50
C LYS A 140 -19.60 0.38 -0.13
N PHE A 141 -19.34 1.27 -1.08
CA PHE A 141 -18.57 2.49 -0.83
C PHE A 141 -19.42 3.65 -0.29
N GLY A 142 -20.75 3.54 -0.39
CA GLY A 142 -21.69 4.62 -0.06
C GLY A 142 -21.57 5.81 -1.04
N LEU A 143 -21.24 5.54 -2.30
CA LEU A 143 -21.04 6.55 -3.34
C LEU A 143 -21.77 6.16 -4.63
N GLU A 144 -22.29 7.15 -5.36
CA GLU A 144 -22.82 6.95 -6.72
C GLU A 144 -21.72 7.04 -7.80
N SER A 145 -20.67 7.80 -7.50
CA SER A 145 -19.51 7.96 -8.39
C SER A 145 -18.25 8.28 -7.58
N PHE A 146 -17.10 7.97 -8.18
CA PHE A 146 -15.79 8.26 -7.63
C PHE A 146 -14.83 8.68 -8.75
N CYS A 147 -14.04 9.73 -8.52
CA CYS A 147 -12.96 10.14 -9.41
C CYS A 147 -11.72 10.40 -8.55
N GLY A 148 -10.61 9.75 -8.86
CA GLY A 148 -9.40 9.86 -8.06
C GLY A 148 -8.13 9.54 -8.85
N LYS A 149 -6.99 9.91 -8.27
CA LYS A 149 -5.66 9.60 -8.81
C LYS A 149 -4.99 8.50 -8.00
N GLU A 150 -4.37 7.55 -8.69
CA GLU A 150 -3.60 6.47 -8.07
C GLU A 150 -2.35 7.05 -7.39
N LYS A 151 -2.07 6.59 -6.17
CA LYS A 151 -1.06 7.17 -5.29
C LYS A 151 0.36 7.15 -5.86
N LEU A 152 0.77 6.09 -6.57
CA LEU A 152 2.14 5.95 -7.07
C LEU A 152 2.24 6.24 -8.57
N SER A 153 1.33 5.72 -9.40
CA SER A 153 1.37 5.92 -10.85
C SER A 153 0.79 7.27 -11.28
N GLY A 154 -0.10 7.84 -10.47
CA GLY A 154 -0.84 9.06 -10.82
C GLY A 154 -2.00 8.82 -11.78
N ASP A 155 -2.26 7.57 -12.19
CA ASP A 155 -3.33 7.21 -13.11
C ASP A 155 -4.70 7.65 -12.56
N VAL A 156 -5.55 8.17 -13.44
CA VAL A 156 -6.89 8.60 -13.07
C VAL A 156 -7.84 7.40 -13.14
N LEU A 157 -8.64 7.24 -12.09
CA LEU A 157 -9.76 6.31 -12.04
C LEU A 157 -11.07 7.08 -11.97
N GLU A 158 -12.00 6.74 -12.86
CA GLU A 158 -13.37 7.24 -12.87
C GLU A 158 -14.34 6.06 -12.75
N LEU A 159 -15.18 6.10 -11.73
CA LEU A 159 -16.17 5.08 -11.42
C LEU A 159 -17.55 5.72 -11.35
N SER A 160 -18.54 5.07 -11.93
CA SER A 160 -19.95 5.47 -11.83
C SER A 160 -20.86 4.27 -12.05
N GLY A 161 -22.12 4.41 -11.62
CA GLY A 161 -23.15 3.37 -11.75
C GLY A 161 -23.29 2.49 -10.50
N ASP A 162 -24.09 1.43 -10.63
CA ASP A 162 -24.43 0.53 -9.51
C ASP A 162 -23.30 -0.44 -9.14
N SER A 163 -22.35 -0.62 -10.05
CA SER A 163 -21.20 -1.52 -9.90
C SER A 163 -19.94 -0.83 -10.38
N PHE A 164 -18.95 -0.69 -9.49
CA PHE A 164 -17.67 -0.07 -9.80
C PHE A 164 -16.72 -1.11 -10.37
N GLN A 165 -16.27 -0.84 -11.60
CA GLN A 165 -15.30 -1.64 -12.35
C GLN A 165 -13.90 -1.09 -12.11
N PHE A 166 -13.08 -1.82 -11.35
CA PHE A 166 -11.70 -1.40 -11.10
C PHE A 166 -10.75 -1.95 -12.17
N PRO A 167 -9.58 -1.31 -12.36
CA PRO A 167 -8.52 -1.87 -13.18
C PRO A 167 -8.11 -3.26 -12.70
N ASN A 168 -7.47 -4.02 -13.59
CA ASN A 168 -6.89 -5.30 -13.23
C ASN A 168 -5.86 -5.17 -12.10
N LEU A 169 -5.90 -6.11 -11.16
CA LEU A 169 -4.94 -6.23 -10.08
C LEU A 169 -4.09 -7.49 -10.30
N PRO A 170 -2.84 -7.37 -10.77
CA PRO A 170 -1.90 -8.49 -10.83
C PRO A 170 -1.76 -9.22 -9.48
N PRO A 171 -1.17 -10.42 -9.47
CA PRO A 171 -0.80 -11.11 -8.22
C PRO A 171 -0.01 -10.20 -7.29
N HIS A 172 -0.33 -10.25 -6.00
CA HIS A 172 0.36 -9.49 -4.94
C HIS A 172 0.45 -7.98 -5.19
N SER A 173 -0.50 -7.41 -5.93
CA SER A 173 -0.55 -5.98 -6.25
C SER A 173 -1.58 -5.23 -5.41
N GLY A 174 -1.31 -3.96 -5.18
CA GLY A 174 -2.23 -3.04 -4.52
C GLY A 174 -2.33 -1.74 -5.31
N ARG A 175 -3.48 -1.09 -5.22
CA ARG A 175 -3.73 0.24 -5.80
C ARG A 175 -4.52 1.07 -4.81
N VAL A 176 -4.17 2.35 -4.71
CA VAL A 176 -4.84 3.28 -3.80
C VAL A 176 -5.15 4.56 -4.56
N TRP A 177 -6.43 4.90 -4.62
CA TRP A 177 -6.89 6.11 -5.28
C TRP A 177 -7.30 7.17 -4.26
N ILE A 178 -6.81 8.38 -4.49
CA ILE A 178 -7.13 9.57 -3.72
C ILE A 178 -8.13 10.38 -4.53
N ARG A 179 -9.31 10.62 -3.96
CA ARG A 179 -10.36 11.39 -4.60
C ARG A 179 -9.83 12.75 -5.00
N SER A 180 -10.04 13.11 -6.26
CA SER A 180 -9.78 14.46 -6.74
C SER A 180 -10.99 15.29 -6.36
N ASP A 181 -10.88 16.05 -5.27
CA ASP A 181 -11.91 17.01 -4.91
C ASP A 181 -12.06 17.98 -6.10
N LYS A 182 -13.28 18.15 -6.62
CA LYS A 182 -13.56 19.36 -7.41
C LYS A 182 -13.45 20.50 -6.41
N GLY A 183 -12.31 21.19 -6.43
CA GLY A 183 -12.09 22.40 -5.63
C GLY A 183 -13.17 23.45 -5.87
#